data_AF-A0A9D0IHU7-F1
#
_entry.id   AF-A0A9D0IHU7-F1
#
_cell.length_a   1.000
_cell.length_b   1.000
_cell.length_c   1.000
_cell.angle_alpha   90.00
_cell.angle_beta   90.00
_cell.angle_gamma   90.00
#
_symmetry.space_group_name_H-M   'P 1'
#
loop_
_entity.id
_entity.type
_entity.pdbx_description
1 polymer ?
#
loop_
_entity_poly.entity_id
_entity_poly.type
_entity_poly.pdbx_seq_one_letter_code
_entity_poly.pdbx_strand_id
1 'polypeptide(L)'
;MTGKLVKSTVTVGAMTLISRVLGLVRDMVFARFGIDAGMDAFFVAFKIPNFMRRLFAEGAFAQAFVPVLSEYKTQREHAEVRALVDRVAGTLAGFLGLLVLAGVLA
;
A
#
# COMPACT_ATOMS: atom_id res chain seq x y z
N MET A 1 9.65 -3.73 26.91
CA MET A 1 8.94 -3.32 25.67
C MET A 1 9.87 -2.94 24.51
N THR A 2 11.15 -2.63 24.77
CA THR A 2 12.13 -2.14 23.79
C THR A 2 12.59 -3.18 22.75
N GLY A 3 12.80 -4.45 23.14
CA GLY A 3 13.33 -5.47 22.22
C GLY A 3 12.40 -5.86 21.06
N LYS A 4 11.07 -5.88 21.28
CA LYS A 4 10.07 -6.18 20.24
C LYS A 4 10.00 -5.07 19.18
N LEU A 5 10.17 -3.82 19.59
CA LEU A 5 10.18 -2.66 18.68
C LEU A 5 11.44 -2.67 17.83
N VAL A 6 12.62 -2.85 18.43
CA VAL A 6 13.89 -2.94 17.68
C VAL A 6 13.84 -4.08 16.65
N LYS A 7 13.37 -5.27 17.04
CA LYS A 7 13.21 -6.40 16.11
C LYS A 7 12.26 -6.08 14.95
N SER A 8 11.14 -5.42 15.23
CA SER A 8 10.17 -5.04 14.19
C SER A 8 10.75 -3.99 13.24
N THR A 9 11.41 -2.96 13.77
CA THR A 9 12.06 -1.90 12.97
C THR A 9 13.15 -2.47 12.08
N VAL A 10 14.00 -3.36 12.59
CA VAL A 10 15.04 -4.03 11.80
C VAL A 10 14.43 -4.92 10.72
N THR A 11 13.37 -5.66 11.03
CA THR A 11 12.70 -6.54 10.05
C THR A 11 12.09 -5.74 8.90
N VAL A 12 11.35 -4.67 9.22
CA VAL A 12 10.74 -3.79 8.21
C VAL A 12 11.80 -3.04 7.42
N GLY A 13 12.85 -2.56 8.08
CA GLY A 13 13.99 -1.90 7.43
C GLY A 13 14.72 -2.81 6.46
N ALA A 14 15.01 -4.05 6.84
CA ALA A 14 15.63 -5.05 5.99
C ALA A 14 14.76 -5.40 4.77
N MET A 15 13.45 -5.62 5.00
CA MET A 15 12.49 -5.87 3.91
C MET A 15 12.41 -4.69 2.93
N THR A 16 12.45 -3.46 3.45
CA THR A 16 12.48 -2.24 2.61
C THR A 16 13.77 -2.15 1.80
N LEU A 17 14.93 -2.45 2.40
CA LEU A 17 16.22 -2.42 1.72
C LEU A 17 16.28 -3.46 0.59
N ILE A 18 15.85 -4.69 0.87
CA ILE A 18 15.80 -5.76 -0.13
C ILE A 18 14.91 -5.35 -1.30
N SER A 19 13.71 -4.81 -1.03
CA SER A 19 12.81 -4.33 -2.07
C SER A 19 13.44 -3.23 -2.93
N ARG A 20 14.19 -2.30 -2.32
CA ARG A 20 14.92 -1.24 -3.06
C ARG A 20 16.03 -1.80 -3.93
N VAL A 21 16.85 -2.73 -3.41
CA VAL A 21 17.92 -3.36 -4.18
C VAL A 21 17.36 -4.14 -5.36
N LEU A 22 16.29 -4.91 -5.16
CA LEU A 22 15.61 -5.62 -6.26
C LEU A 22 15.04 -4.66 -7.31
N GLY A 23 14.49 -3.52 -6.88
CA GLY A 23 14.06 -2.44 -7.78
C GLY A 23 15.21 -1.87 -8.60
N LEU A 24 16.37 -1.61 -7.98
CA LEU A 24 17.56 -1.13 -8.68
C LEU A 24 18.07 -2.16 -9.70
N VAL A 25 18.10 -3.45 -9.33
CA VAL A 25 18.50 -4.52 -10.26
C VAL A 25 17.55 -4.57 -11.46
N ARG A 26 16.24 -4.49 -11.23
CA ARG A 26 15.25 -4.41 -12.31
C ARG A 26 15.50 -3.21 -13.22
N ASP A 27 15.77 -2.04 -12.64
CA ASP A 27 16.02 -0.83 -13.42
C ASP A 27 17.32 -0.94 -14.24
N MET A 28 18.37 -1.57 -13.71
CA MET A 28 19.61 -1.89 -14.44
C MET A 28 19.39 -2.90 -15.58
N VAL A 29 18.52 -3.89 -15.36
CA VAL A 29 18.12 -4.86 -16.38
C VAL A 29 17.38 -4.15 -17.51
N PHE A 30 16.40 -3.29 -17.20
CA PHE A 30 15.69 -2.53 -18.23
C PHE A 30 16.59 -1.53 -18.97
N ALA A 31 17.54 -0.89 -18.29
CA ALA A 31 18.49 0.02 -18.93
C ALA A 31 19.37 -0.69 -19.99
N ARG A 32 19.57 -2.01 -19.90
CA ARG A 32 20.26 -2.81 -20.93
C ARG A 32 19.41 -3.14 -22.15
N PHE A 33 18.08 -3.15 -22.02
CA PHE A 33 17.16 -3.49 -23.11
C PHE A 33 16.73 -2.26 -23.96
N GLY A 34 17.09 -1.03 -23.55
CA GLY A 34 16.76 0.21 -24.26
C GLY A 34 15.37 0.76 -23.95
N ILE A 35 14.99 1.90 -24.55
CA ILE A 35 13.63 2.47 -24.43
C ILE A 35 12.69 1.55 -25.22
N ASP A 36 12.09 0.61 -24.51
CA ASP A 36 11.09 -0.31 -25.05
C ASP A 36 9.69 0.07 -24.54
N ALA A 37 8.67 -0.08 -25.37
CA ALA A 37 7.29 0.25 -25.00
C ALA A 37 6.82 -0.54 -23.76
N GLY A 38 7.39 -1.72 -23.53
CA GLY A 38 7.17 -2.52 -22.32
C GLY A 38 7.70 -1.86 -21.03
N MET A 39 8.77 -1.07 -21.12
CA MET A 39 9.36 -0.35 -19.98
C MET A 39 8.45 0.81 -19.53
N ASP A 40 7.93 1.59 -20.47
CA ASP A 40 7.00 2.68 -20.19
C ASP A 40 5.68 2.15 -19.63
N ALA A 41 5.14 1.07 -20.21
CA ALA A 41 3.95 0.39 -19.71
C ALA A 41 4.16 -0.14 -18.28
N PHE A 42 5.32 -0.74 -17.99
CA PHE A 42 5.65 -1.23 -16.66
C PHE A 42 5.73 -0.08 -15.64
N PHE A 43 6.39 1.04 -15.98
CA PHE A 43 6.47 2.19 -15.08
C PHE A 43 5.11 2.82 -14.80
N VAL A 44 4.26 2.98 -15.82
CA VAL A 44 2.89 3.48 -15.64
C VAL A 44 2.08 2.53 -14.77
N ALA A 45 2.12 1.22 -15.05
CA ALA A 45 1.42 0.19 -14.29
C ALA A 45 1.88 0.15 -12.82
N PHE A 46 3.14 0.40 -12.51
CA PHE A 46 3.65 0.43 -11.14
C PHE A 46 3.34 1.75 -10.40
N LYS A 47 3.16 2.84 -11.15
CA LYS A 47 2.93 4.18 -10.60
C LYS A 47 1.48 4.37 -10.16
N ILE A 48 0.51 3.79 -10.87
CA ILE A 48 -0.92 3.89 -10.53
C ILE A 48 -1.21 3.32 -9.12
N PRO A 49 -0.86 2.08 -8.78
CA PRO A 49 -1.08 1.53 -7.43
C PRO A 49 -0.29 2.28 -6.37
N ASN A 50 0.94 2.70 -6.66
CA ASN A 50 1.75 3.47 -5.71
C ASN A 50 1.17 4.84 -5.43
N PHE A 51 0.63 5.53 -6.43
CA PHE A 51 -0.03 6.80 -6.26
C PHE A 51 -1.29 6.63 -5.40
N MET A 52 -2.10 5.59 -5.65
CA MET A 52 -3.28 5.27 -4.83
C MET A 52 -2.90 4.93 -3.38
N ARG A 53 -1.84 4.14 -3.17
CA ARG A 53 -1.29 3.84 -1.84
C ARG A 53 -0.85 5.12 -1.10
N ARG A 54 -0.21 6.06 -1.82
CA ARG A 54 0.16 7.37 -1.26
C ARG A 54 -1.08 8.21 -0.91
N LEU A 55 -2.07 8.25 -1.78
CA LEU A 55 -3.29 9.04 -1.63
C LEU A 55 -4.17 8.53 -0.47
N PHE A 56 -4.34 7.21 -0.36
CA PHE A 56 -5.30 6.60 0.56
C PHE A 56 -4.69 5.88 1.76
N ALA A 57 -3.38 5.65 1.85
CA ALA A 57 -2.80 4.84 2.94
C ALA A 57 -1.62 5.48 3.69
N GLU A 58 -0.79 6.31 3.06
CA GLU A 58 0.43 6.83 3.71
C GLU A 58 0.22 8.07 4.60
N GLY A 59 -0.84 8.87 4.40
CA GLY A 59 -0.98 10.19 5.05
C GLY A 59 -2.31 10.43 5.75
N ALA A 60 -3.22 11.13 5.07
CA ALA A 60 -4.45 11.66 5.66
C ALA A 60 -5.40 10.57 6.17
N PHE A 61 -5.48 9.44 5.46
CA PHE A 61 -6.32 8.32 5.87
C PHE A 61 -5.88 7.72 7.21
N ALA A 62 -4.59 7.41 7.38
CA ALA A 62 -4.12 6.82 8.63
C ALA A 62 -4.30 7.78 9.81
N GLN A 63 -4.08 9.09 9.61
CA GLN A 63 -4.30 10.11 10.62
C GLN A 63 -5.76 10.27 11.03
N ALA A 64 -6.71 10.13 10.09
CA ALA A 64 -8.14 10.20 10.38
C ALA A 64 -8.74 8.88 10.89
N PHE A 65 -8.26 7.75 10.37
CA PHE A 65 -8.80 6.42 10.64
C PHE A 65 -8.36 5.86 11.99
N VAL A 66 -7.10 6.06 12.40
CA VAL A 66 -6.57 5.50 13.65
C VAL A 66 -7.31 6.04 14.89
N PRO A 67 -7.58 7.35 15.04
CA PRO A 67 -8.37 7.87 16.15
C PRO A 67 -9.78 7.29 16.19
N VAL A 68 -10.48 7.24 15.05
CA VAL A 68 -11.85 6.70 14.94
C VAL A 68 -11.88 5.21 15.31
N LEU A 69 -10.92 4.42 14.83
CA LEU A 69 -10.82 3.01 15.17
C LEU A 69 -10.54 2.81 16.66
N SER A 70 -9.69 3.66 17.26
CA SER A 70 -9.38 3.62 18.69
C SER A 70 -10.61 3.97 19.55
N GLU A 71 -11.41 4.94 19.12
CA GLU A 71 -12.66 5.31 19.77
C GLU A 71 -13.68 4.16 19.73
N TYR A 72 -13.88 3.57 18.55
CA TYR A 72 -14.77 2.41 18.39
C TYR A 72 -14.30 1.23 19.25
N LYS A 73 -13.01 0.96 19.31
CA LYS A 73 -12.47 -0.14 20.11
C LYS A 73 -12.64 0.05 21.63
N THR A 74 -12.79 1.30 22.09
CA THR A 74 -12.91 1.61 23.52
C THR A 74 -14.36 1.80 23.97
N GLN A 75 -15.24 2.28 23.09
CA GLN A 75 -16.62 2.65 23.44
C GLN A 75 -17.69 1.71 22.88
N ARG A 76 -17.34 0.84 21.91
CA ARG A 76 -18.30 0.04 21.14
C ARG A 76 -18.03 -1.45 21.27
N GLU A 77 -19.05 -2.24 20.93
CA GLU A 77 -18.92 -3.69 20.97
C GLU A 77 -18.02 -4.19 19.83
N HIS A 78 -17.41 -5.37 20.01
CA HIS A 78 -16.53 -5.97 18.99
C HIS A 78 -17.19 -6.12 17.62
N ALA A 79 -18.50 -6.36 17.58
CA ALA A 79 -19.27 -6.45 16.33
C ALA A 79 -19.28 -5.12 15.56
N GLU A 80 -19.43 -3.98 16.25
CA GLU A 80 -19.45 -2.65 15.63
C GLU A 80 -18.06 -2.26 15.11
N VAL A 81 -17.00 -2.60 15.84
CA VAL A 81 -15.60 -2.42 15.39
C VAL A 81 -15.36 -3.20 14.10
N ARG A 82 -15.83 -4.46 14.05
CA ARG A 82 -15.66 -5.32 12.88
C ARG A 82 -16.44 -4.78 11.68
N ALA A 83 -17.69 -4.37 11.89
CA ALA A 83 -18.49 -3.75 10.84
C ALA A 83 -17.87 -2.47 10.27
N LEU A 84 -17.25 -1.64 11.12
CA LEU A 84 -16.51 -0.44 10.67
C LEU A 84 -15.33 -0.84 9.77
N VAL A 85 -14.50 -1.79 10.22
CA VAL A 85 -13.33 -2.27 9.45
C VAL A 85 -13.77 -2.90 8.13
N ASP A 86 -14.81 -3.74 8.14
CA ASP A 86 -15.31 -4.42 6.95
C ASP A 86 -15.84 -3.43 5.90
N ARG A 87 -16.56 -2.38 6.34
CA ARG A 87 -17.04 -1.32 5.43
C ARG A 87 -15.90 -0.50 4.85
N VAL A 88 -14.93 -0.09 5.68
CA VAL A 88 -13.78 0.71 5.21
C VAL A 88 -12.88 -0.11 4.27
N ALA A 89 -12.59 -1.36 4.62
CA ALA A 89 -11.81 -2.24 3.77
C ALA A 89 -12.55 -2.56 2.46
N GLY A 90 -13.85 -2.87 2.53
CA GLY A 90 -14.66 -3.20 1.35
C GLY A 90 -14.80 -2.03 0.38
N THR A 91 -15.04 -0.82 0.88
CA THR A 91 -15.13 0.40 0.05
C THR A 91 -13.81 0.74 -0.62
N LEU A 92 -12.69 0.73 0.12
CA LEU A 92 -11.36 0.98 -0.45
C LEU A 92 -10.93 -0.11 -1.45
N ALA A 93 -11.12 -1.39 -1.10
CA ALA A 93 -10.78 -2.50 -1.99
C ALA A 93 -11.66 -2.51 -3.24
N GLY A 94 -12.96 -2.23 -3.10
CA GLY A 94 -13.89 -2.12 -4.21
C GLY A 94 -13.54 -0.98 -5.16
N PHE A 95 -13.31 0.23 -4.63
CA PHE A 95 -12.92 1.38 -5.43
C PHE A 95 -11.58 1.15 -6.15
N LEU A 96 -10.57 0.66 -5.43
CA LEU A 96 -9.25 0.42 -6.00
C LEU A 96 -9.27 -0.74 -7.00
N GLY A 97 -10.07 -1.77 -6.73
CA GLY A 97 -10.31 -2.88 -7.65
C GLY A 97 -10.99 -2.44 -8.95
N LEU A 98 -12.04 -1.62 -8.87
CA LEU A 98 -12.69 -1.04 -10.04
C LEU A 98 -11.74 -0.18 -10.86
N LEU A 99 -10.91 0.63 -10.19
CA LEU A 99 -9.93 1.48 -10.85
C LEU A 99 -8.85 0.65 -11.57
N VAL A 100 -8.36 -0.43 -10.93
CA VAL A 100 -7.42 -1.37 -11.56
C VAL A 100 -8.07 -2.07 -12.75
N LEU A 101 -9.31 -2.56 -12.61
CA LEU A 101 -10.04 -3.20 -13.71
C LEU A 101 -10.25 -2.23 -14.88
N ALA A 102 -10.65 -1.00 -14.62
CA ALA A 102 -10.78 0.02 -15.65
C ALA A 102 -9.44 0.30 -16.35
N GLY A 103 -8.34 0.36 -15.60
CA GLY A 103 -7.00 0.55 -16.17
C GLY A 103 -6.45 -0.66 -16.93
N VAL A 104 -6.95 -1.87 -16.69
CA VAL A 104 -6.58 -3.09 -17.43
C VAL A 104 -7.41 -3.24 -18.72
N LEU A 105 -8.66 -2.78 -18.70
CA LEU A 105 -9.61 -2.92 -19.82
C LEU A 105 -9.58 -1.74 -20.82
N ALA A 106 -8.96 -0.62 -20.47
CA ALA A 106 -8.78 0.56 -21.32
C ALA A 106 -7.44 0.51 -22.07
#